data_AF-A0A814UWK7-F1
#
_entry.id   AF-A0A814UWK7-F1
#
_cell.length_a   1.000
_cell.length_b   1.000
_cell.length_c   1.000
_cell.angle_alpha   90.00
_cell.angle_beta   90.00
_cell.angle_gamma   90.00
#
_symmetry.space_group_name_H-M   'P 1'
#
loop_
_entity.id
_entity.type
_entity.pdbx_description
1 polymer ?
#
loop_
_entity_poly.entity_id
_entity_poly.type
_entity_poly.pdbx_seq_one_letter_code
_entity_poly.pdbx_strand_id
1 'polypeptide(L)'
;MNNGIKNEYSSCINVYHIRQNASKPECGMKGPSEIKYVSAYLSRMDVMSSLHVNKKIRYWKDVTDPVYLAFQAANSRPSIEILPDLLRQMPILIYIGEYDFICNHFGTENMLNIMQWNGRVGFDLGSGLISPSNPWIVENESAGRIRYARNLTYILFYNAGHMVPSNQARRSQAMLHQFIQLNLTYPNNGTLDADYSKTNQKSYDSFKKMALVLTTMVVIAFISIGFTWFLLCKLRVHEIILSCQRLSLFRSKEQSVVYQRFRSLDDDSVAFDGDPST
;
A
#
# COMPACT_ATOMS: atom_id res chain seq x y z
N MET A 1 43.18 14.73 -13.23
CA MET A 1 41.74 14.62 -12.91
C MET A 1 41.21 13.40 -13.64
N ASN A 2 41.15 12.25 -12.95
CA ASN A 2 40.65 11.01 -13.52
C ASN A 2 39.13 11.06 -13.45
N ASN A 3 38.48 11.32 -14.59
CA ASN A 3 37.05 11.15 -14.75
C ASN A 3 36.74 9.66 -14.64
N GLY A 4 36.45 9.20 -13.43
CA GLY A 4 36.01 7.85 -13.14
C GLY A 4 34.71 7.57 -13.90
N ILE A 5 34.83 6.82 -14.99
CA ILE A 5 33.73 6.12 -15.64
C ILE A 5 33.02 5.33 -14.55
N LYS A 6 31.81 5.76 -14.16
CA LYS A 6 30.95 5.01 -13.24
C LYS A 6 30.57 3.72 -13.95
N ASN A 7 31.18 2.61 -13.54
CA ASN A 7 31.00 1.27 -14.12
C ASN A 7 29.51 0.94 -14.33
N GLU A 8 29.16 0.74 -15.59
CA GLU A 8 27.84 0.48 -16.16
C GLU A 8 27.41 -1.00 -16.06
N TYR A 9 27.63 -1.65 -14.91
CA TYR A 9 27.34 -3.09 -14.73
C TYR A 9 26.73 -3.45 -13.36
N SER A 10 25.93 -2.55 -12.77
CA SER A 10 25.28 -2.78 -11.45
C SER A 10 23.92 -3.51 -11.52
N SER A 11 23.41 -3.79 -12.72
CA SER A 11 22.11 -4.45 -12.93
C SER A 11 22.22 -5.87 -13.46
N CYS A 12 21.20 -6.67 -13.19
CA CYS A 12 20.94 -8.00 -13.74
C CYS A 12 19.43 -8.20 -13.91
N ILE A 13 19.04 -9.27 -14.60
CA ILE A 13 17.63 -9.65 -14.73
C ILE A 13 17.09 -10.06 -13.35
N ASN A 14 15.87 -9.62 -13.03
CA ASN A 14 15.15 -10.10 -11.85
C ASN A 14 14.69 -11.55 -12.10
N VAL A 15 15.20 -12.50 -11.31
CA VAL A 15 14.85 -13.93 -11.42
C VAL A 15 13.35 -14.22 -11.20
N TYR A 16 12.62 -13.30 -10.58
CA TYR A 16 11.18 -13.42 -10.39
C TYR A 16 10.35 -12.74 -11.49
N HIS A 17 10.99 -11.96 -12.38
CA HIS A 17 10.31 -11.24 -13.44
C HIS A 17 11.27 -10.79 -14.55
N ILE A 18 11.35 -11.52 -15.67
CA ILE A 18 12.35 -11.28 -16.74
C ILE A 18 12.31 -9.89 -17.39
N ARG A 19 11.16 -9.19 -17.32
CA ARG A 19 11.03 -7.81 -17.82
C ARG A 19 11.47 -6.73 -16.82
N GLN A 20 11.93 -7.11 -15.63
CA GLN A 20 12.38 -6.18 -14.60
C GLN A 20 13.89 -6.34 -14.38
N ASN A 21 14.56 -5.22 -14.15
CA ASN A 21 15.96 -5.21 -13.73
C ASN A 21 16.04 -5.22 -12.21
N ALA A 22 17.07 -5.87 -11.69
CA ALA A 22 17.43 -5.90 -10.27
C ALA A 22 18.92 -5.58 -10.10
N SER A 23 19.32 -5.23 -8.88
CA SER A 23 20.71 -4.96 -8.56
C SER A 23 21.51 -6.23 -8.32
N LYS A 24 22.75 -6.26 -8.80
CA LYS A 24 23.73 -7.29 -8.40
C LYS A 24 24.16 -7.06 -6.94
N PRO A 25 24.53 -8.13 -6.21
CA PRO A 25 24.58 -9.53 -6.64
C PRO A 25 23.24 -10.27 -6.53
N GLU A 26 22.20 -9.67 -5.95
CA GLU A 26 21.01 -10.43 -5.57
C GLU A 26 20.06 -10.73 -6.72
N CYS A 27 20.06 -9.94 -7.80
CA CYS A 27 19.31 -10.24 -9.03
C CYS A 27 17.84 -10.61 -8.82
N GLY A 28 17.18 -9.93 -7.86
CA GLY A 28 15.78 -10.14 -7.50
C GLY A 28 15.58 -10.97 -6.24
N MET A 29 16.62 -11.65 -5.73
CA MET A 29 16.54 -12.51 -4.53
C MET A 29 16.23 -11.75 -3.24
N LYS A 30 16.35 -10.41 -3.22
CA LYS A 30 15.85 -9.56 -2.12
C LYS A 30 14.32 -9.45 -2.08
N GLY A 31 13.62 -10.08 -3.02
CA GLY A 31 12.18 -10.01 -3.15
C GLY A 31 11.69 -8.67 -3.70
N PRO A 32 10.36 -8.49 -3.80
CA PRO A 32 9.76 -7.23 -4.23
C PRO A 32 10.07 -6.11 -3.22
N SER A 33 10.24 -4.89 -3.72
CA SER A 33 10.59 -3.71 -2.90
C SER A 33 9.59 -3.42 -1.78
N GLU A 34 8.36 -3.88 -1.96
CA GLU A 34 7.20 -3.75 -1.11
C GLU A 34 7.35 -4.52 0.20
N ILE A 35 8.20 -5.56 0.23
CA ILE A 35 8.40 -6.40 1.41
C ILE A 35 8.95 -5.60 2.61
N LYS A 36 9.69 -4.50 2.34
CA LYS A 36 10.19 -3.60 3.38
C LYS A 36 9.05 -2.94 4.17
N TYR A 37 7.93 -2.62 3.50
CA TYR A 37 6.77 -2.02 4.15
C TYR A 37 6.01 -3.07 4.98
N VAL A 38 5.90 -4.30 4.47
CA VAL A 38 5.31 -5.43 5.20
C VAL A 38 6.13 -5.72 6.45
N SER A 39 7.45 -5.81 6.33
CA SER A 39 8.35 -6.04 7.46
C SER A 39 8.26 -4.93 8.50
N ALA A 40 8.26 -3.66 8.08
CA ALA A 40 8.11 -2.54 9.00
C ALA A 40 6.76 -2.58 9.73
N TYR A 41 5.66 -2.88 9.03
CA TYR A 41 4.32 -2.94 9.63
C TYR A 41 4.18 -4.10 10.62
N LEU A 42 4.57 -5.31 10.21
CA LEU A 42 4.51 -6.51 11.05
C LEU A 42 5.52 -6.46 12.21
N SER A 43 6.53 -5.58 12.13
CA SER A 43 7.49 -5.35 13.21
C SER A 43 7.04 -4.31 14.25
N ARG A 44 5.86 -3.69 14.09
CA ARG A 44 5.35 -2.78 15.11
C ARG A 44 4.85 -3.56 16.33
N MET A 45 5.17 -3.06 17.53
CA MET A 45 4.78 -3.71 18.79
C MET A 45 3.26 -3.79 18.95
N ASP A 46 2.52 -2.78 18.53
CA ASP A 46 1.06 -2.76 18.60
C ASP A 46 0.43 -3.78 17.65
N VAL A 47 0.96 -3.93 16.43
CA VAL A 47 0.56 -4.96 15.47
C VAL A 47 0.89 -6.36 16.01
N MET A 48 2.12 -6.59 16.48
CA MET A 48 2.50 -7.86 17.10
C MET A 48 1.63 -8.22 18.29
N SER A 49 1.34 -7.25 19.17
CA SER A 49 0.47 -7.47 20.32
C SER A 49 -0.95 -7.82 19.89
N SER A 50 -1.48 -7.16 18.85
CA SER A 50 -2.83 -7.43 18.32
C SER A 50 -2.92 -8.81 17.66
N LEU A 51 -1.82 -9.30 17.09
CA LEU A 51 -1.69 -10.64 16.53
C LEU A 51 -1.31 -11.71 17.58
N HIS A 52 -1.22 -11.32 18.86
CA HIS A 52 -0.82 -12.18 19.97
C HIS A 52 0.54 -12.87 19.77
N VAL A 53 1.46 -12.18 19.08
CA VAL A 53 2.83 -12.68 18.86
C VAL A 53 3.55 -12.77 20.20
N ASN A 54 4.32 -13.85 20.39
CA ASN A 54 5.10 -14.04 21.60
C ASN A 54 6.03 -12.83 21.83
N LYS A 55 5.98 -12.24 23.03
CA LYS A 55 6.76 -11.05 23.42
C LYS A 55 8.28 -11.20 23.27
N LYS A 56 8.79 -12.42 23.11
CA LYS A 56 10.21 -12.69 22.83
C LYS A 56 10.61 -12.37 21.37
N ILE A 57 9.65 -12.32 20.45
CA ILE A 57 9.87 -12.00 19.04
C ILE A 57 9.93 -10.48 18.89
N ARG A 58 10.99 -9.98 18.24
CA ARG A 58 11.28 -8.54 18.15
C ARG A 58 11.05 -7.90 16.78
N TYR A 59 11.02 -8.71 15.73
CA TYR A 59 10.79 -8.23 14.37
C TYR A 59 10.32 -9.38 13.48
N TRP A 60 9.75 -9.02 12.35
CA TRP A 60 9.36 -9.96 11.30
C TRP A 60 10.35 -9.91 10.14
N LYS A 61 10.70 -11.09 9.61
CA LYS A 61 11.50 -11.27 8.39
C LYS A 61 10.73 -12.20 7.45
N ASP A 62 10.73 -11.87 6.17
CA ASP A 62 10.06 -12.60 5.10
C ASP A 62 10.69 -13.96 4.81
N VAL A 63 12.03 -13.99 4.71
CA VAL A 63 12.81 -15.20 4.41
C VAL A 63 13.93 -15.37 5.44
N THR A 64 14.04 -16.58 6.01
CA THR A 64 15.07 -16.90 7.02
C THR A 64 16.09 -17.89 6.47
N ASP A 65 17.32 -17.43 6.28
CA ASP A 65 18.42 -18.22 5.73
C ASP A 65 18.72 -19.53 6.50
N PRO A 66 18.64 -19.59 7.85
CA PRO A 66 18.91 -20.84 8.55
C PRO A 66 17.99 -21.99 8.17
N VAL A 67 16.71 -21.72 7.89
CA VAL A 67 15.76 -22.75 7.45
C VAL A 67 16.11 -23.25 6.06
N TYR A 68 16.43 -22.32 5.14
CA TYR A 68 16.85 -22.65 3.79
C TYR A 68 18.13 -23.50 3.78
N LEU A 69 19.15 -23.09 4.54
CA LEU A 69 20.43 -23.80 4.62
C LEU A 69 20.31 -25.18 5.29
N ALA A 70 19.36 -25.35 6.22
CA ALA A 70 19.08 -26.64 6.85
C ALA A 70 18.31 -27.59 5.94
N PHE A 71 17.52 -27.08 5.00
CA PHE A 71 16.70 -27.89 4.09
C PHE A 71 17.51 -28.41 2.90
N GLN A 72 18.23 -29.52 3.10
CA GLN A 72 19.08 -30.13 2.06
C GLN A 72 18.31 -31.05 1.10
N ALA A 73 17.07 -31.41 1.42
CA ALA A 73 16.20 -32.29 0.63
C ALA A 73 16.82 -33.65 0.20
N ALA A 74 17.93 -34.09 0.81
CA ALA A 74 18.72 -35.24 0.35
C ALA A 74 17.94 -36.56 0.21
N ASN A 75 16.91 -36.75 1.05
CA ASN A 75 16.04 -37.94 1.03
C ASN A 75 14.60 -37.63 0.59
N SER A 76 14.33 -36.39 0.17
CA SER A 76 12.98 -35.98 -0.26
C SER A 76 12.79 -36.27 -1.75
N ARG A 77 11.66 -36.91 -2.08
CA ARG A 77 11.26 -37.12 -3.48
C ARG A 77 10.65 -35.84 -4.05
N PRO A 78 10.87 -35.53 -5.34
CA PRO A 78 10.24 -34.38 -5.98
C PRO A 78 8.71 -34.55 -6.02
N SER A 79 7.98 -33.45 -5.84
CA SER A 79 6.51 -33.46 -5.74
C SER A 79 5.80 -33.95 -7.01
N ILE A 80 6.49 -33.99 -8.14
CA ILE A 80 5.96 -34.57 -9.39
C ILE A 80 5.61 -36.05 -9.24
N GLU A 81 6.29 -36.79 -8.36
CA GLU A 81 6.02 -38.22 -8.13
C GLU A 81 4.68 -38.46 -7.41
N ILE A 82 4.22 -37.51 -6.59
CA ILE A 82 2.96 -37.63 -5.85
C ILE A 82 1.77 -37.02 -6.60
N LEU A 83 2.03 -36.17 -7.61
CA LEU A 83 1.00 -35.43 -8.32
C LEU A 83 -0.03 -36.32 -9.05
N PRO A 84 0.37 -37.41 -9.75
CA PRO A 84 -0.58 -38.35 -10.36
C PRO A 84 -1.54 -39.00 -9.35
N ASP A 85 -1.06 -39.32 -8.16
CA ASP A 85 -1.86 -39.96 -7.11
C ASP A 85 -2.87 -39.01 -6.48
N LEU A 86 -2.53 -37.73 -6.38
CA LEU A 86 -3.45 -36.68 -5.96
C LEU A 86 -4.51 -36.41 -7.04
N LEU A 87 -4.14 -36.38 -8.33
CA LEU A 87 -5.07 -36.18 -9.45
C LEU A 87 -6.13 -37.28 -9.59
N ARG A 88 -5.88 -38.46 -9.01
CA ARG A 88 -6.89 -39.54 -8.88
C ARG A 88 -7.96 -39.22 -7.85
N GLN A 89 -7.68 -38.34 -6.90
CA GLN A 89 -8.50 -38.10 -5.70
C GLN A 89 -9.10 -36.69 -5.66
N MET A 90 -8.42 -35.70 -6.24
CA MET A 90 -8.85 -34.30 -6.18
C MET A 90 -8.47 -33.49 -7.43
N PRO A 91 -9.24 -32.43 -7.74
CA PRO A 91 -8.84 -31.43 -8.72
C PRO A 91 -7.56 -30.71 -8.30
N ILE A 92 -6.66 -30.44 -9.24
CA ILE A 92 -5.44 -29.66 -9.01
C ILE A 92 -5.34 -28.54 -10.03
N LEU A 93 -5.06 -27.34 -9.54
CA LEU A 93 -4.73 -26.17 -10.35
C LEU A 93 -3.24 -25.87 -10.25
N ILE A 94 -2.58 -25.77 -11.40
CA ILE A 94 -1.23 -25.23 -11.56
C ILE A 94 -1.32 -23.95 -12.36
N TYR A 95 -0.78 -22.85 -11.81
CA TYR A 95 -0.76 -21.57 -12.50
C TYR A 95 0.63 -20.94 -12.45
N ILE A 96 1.03 -20.27 -13.54
CA ILE A 96 2.36 -19.68 -13.68
C ILE A 96 2.28 -18.34 -14.41
N GLY A 97 3.12 -17.38 -14.01
CA GLY A 97 3.31 -16.12 -14.72
C GLY A 97 4.23 -16.26 -15.93
N GLU A 98 3.84 -15.68 -17.06
CA GLU A 98 4.59 -15.68 -18.32
C GLU A 98 6.05 -15.19 -18.19
N TYR A 99 6.32 -14.27 -17.25
CA TYR A 99 7.62 -13.64 -17.05
C TYR A 99 8.42 -14.19 -15.88
N ASP A 100 7.97 -15.27 -15.25
CA ASP A 100 8.76 -15.96 -14.22
C ASP A 100 9.96 -16.67 -14.85
N PHE A 101 11.17 -16.42 -14.35
CA PHE A 101 12.38 -17.10 -14.79
C PHE A 101 12.65 -18.35 -13.95
N ILE A 102 12.63 -18.22 -12.62
CA ILE A 102 13.04 -19.27 -11.70
C ILE A 102 12.09 -20.48 -11.74
N CYS A 103 10.78 -20.25 -11.89
CA CYS A 103 9.77 -21.29 -12.07
C CYS A 103 9.00 -21.08 -13.39
N ASN A 104 9.75 -20.97 -14.49
CA ASN A 104 9.19 -20.61 -15.79
C ASN A 104 8.14 -21.61 -16.32
N HIS A 105 7.26 -21.07 -17.17
CA HIS A 105 6.18 -21.83 -17.77
C HIS A 105 6.68 -22.92 -18.73
N PHE A 106 7.80 -22.73 -19.44
CA PHE A 106 8.36 -23.75 -20.33
C PHE A 106 8.71 -25.04 -19.58
N GLY A 107 9.40 -24.94 -18.44
CA GLY A 107 9.77 -26.09 -17.62
C GLY A 107 8.56 -26.83 -17.11
N THR A 108 7.54 -26.09 -16.65
CA THR A 108 6.30 -26.68 -16.14
C THR A 108 5.46 -27.31 -17.25
N GLU A 109 5.31 -26.65 -18.39
CA GLU A 109 4.60 -27.21 -19.54
C GLU A 109 5.28 -28.48 -20.04
N ASN A 110 6.61 -28.51 -20.11
CA ASN A 110 7.36 -29.71 -20.45
C ASN A 110 7.11 -30.85 -19.45
N MET A 111 7.22 -30.55 -18.14
CA MET A 111 6.91 -31.49 -17.07
C MET A 111 5.48 -32.06 -17.21
N LEU A 112 4.50 -31.20 -17.45
CA LEU A 112 3.10 -31.62 -17.61
C LEU A 112 2.87 -32.42 -18.89
N ASN A 113 3.59 -32.14 -19.98
CA ASN A 113 3.45 -32.87 -21.24
C ASN A 113 3.98 -34.31 -21.16
N ILE A 114 4.96 -34.58 -20.28
CA ILE A 114 5.53 -35.93 -20.10
C ILE A 114 4.95 -36.67 -18.89
N MET A 115 4.29 -35.97 -17.96
CA MET A 115 3.66 -36.59 -16.80
C MET A 115 2.52 -37.52 -17.23
N GLN A 116 2.46 -38.71 -16.65
CA GLN A 116 1.31 -39.61 -16.77
C GLN A 116 0.43 -39.48 -15.53
N TRP A 117 -0.85 -39.18 -15.72
CA TRP A 117 -1.87 -39.26 -14.67
C TRP A 117 -3.12 -39.90 -15.25
N ASN A 118 -4.01 -40.46 -14.44
CA ASN A 118 -5.32 -40.96 -14.88
C ASN A 118 -5.29 -41.73 -16.22
N GLY A 119 -4.31 -42.63 -16.38
CA GLY A 119 -4.18 -43.56 -17.52
C GLY A 119 -3.60 -43.01 -18.83
N ARG A 120 -3.18 -41.73 -18.92
CA ARG A 120 -2.61 -41.15 -20.16
C ARG A 120 -1.53 -40.13 -19.87
N VAL A 121 -0.63 -39.94 -20.84
CA VAL A 121 0.49 -38.99 -20.78
C VAL A 121 0.03 -37.62 -21.25
N GLY A 122 0.46 -36.57 -20.55
CA GLY A 122 0.19 -35.20 -20.93
C GLY A 122 -1.29 -34.89 -21.03
N PHE A 123 -1.64 -33.92 -21.86
CA PHE A 123 -3.02 -33.49 -22.02
C PHE A 123 -3.82 -34.35 -23.03
N ASP A 124 -3.46 -35.63 -23.19
CA ASP A 124 -4.24 -36.59 -23.98
C ASP A 124 -5.62 -36.85 -23.35
N LEU A 125 -6.66 -36.76 -24.16
CA LEU A 125 -8.05 -37.04 -23.80
C LEU A 125 -8.52 -38.41 -24.33
N GLY A 126 -7.72 -39.06 -25.18
CA GLY A 126 -8.03 -40.32 -25.84
C GLY A 126 -8.58 -40.17 -27.25
N SER A 127 -8.60 -41.28 -27.99
CA SER A 127 -9.09 -41.33 -29.38
C SER A 127 -8.39 -40.33 -30.32
N GLY A 128 -7.11 -40.04 -30.08
CA GLY A 128 -6.32 -39.07 -30.85
C GLY A 128 -6.61 -37.60 -30.50
N LEU A 129 -7.42 -37.32 -29.47
CA LEU A 129 -7.75 -35.96 -29.05
C LEU A 129 -6.79 -35.47 -27.97
N ILE A 130 -6.28 -34.26 -28.17
CA ILE A 130 -5.45 -33.55 -27.21
C ILE A 130 -6.24 -32.34 -26.67
N SER A 131 -6.23 -32.13 -25.36
CA SER A 131 -6.93 -30.98 -24.76
C SER A 131 -6.38 -29.67 -25.35
N PRO A 132 -7.26 -28.80 -25.87
CA PRO A 132 -6.83 -27.55 -26.48
C PRO A 132 -6.35 -26.56 -25.42
N SER A 133 -5.37 -25.75 -25.79
CA SER A 133 -4.99 -24.59 -25.00
C SER A 133 -5.87 -23.41 -25.38
N ASN A 134 -6.91 -23.15 -24.59
CA ASN A 134 -7.87 -22.09 -24.88
C ASN A 134 -7.37 -20.73 -24.37
N PRO A 135 -7.76 -19.62 -25.02
CA PRO A 135 -7.62 -18.30 -24.43
C PRO A 135 -8.35 -18.25 -23.09
N TRP A 136 -7.69 -17.70 -22.08
CA TRP A 136 -8.31 -17.43 -20.79
C TRP A 136 -8.66 -15.95 -20.73
N ILE A 137 -9.95 -15.65 -20.58
CA ILE A 137 -10.47 -14.28 -20.63
C ILE A 137 -10.97 -13.88 -19.24
N VAL A 138 -10.60 -12.69 -18.78
CA VAL A 138 -11.08 -12.09 -17.53
C VAL A 138 -11.50 -10.66 -17.84
N GLU A 139 -12.72 -10.29 -17.47
CA GLU A 139 -13.29 -8.94 -17.71
C GLU A 139 -13.18 -8.52 -19.19
N ASN A 140 -13.48 -9.44 -20.12
CA ASN A 140 -13.33 -9.26 -21.59
C ASN A 140 -11.90 -8.99 -22.09
N GLU A 141 -10.88 -9.18 -21.25
CA GLU A 141 -9.48 -9.08 -21.64
C GLU A 141 -8.79 -10.44 -21.70
N SER A 142 -7.83 -10.56 -22.61
CA SER A 142 -6.92 -11.71 -22.63
C SER A 142 -6.07 -11.75 -21.36
N ALA A 143 -6.39 -12.69 -20.47
CA ALA A 143 -5.73 -12.89 -19.19
C ALA A 143 -4.62 -13.94 -19.26
N GLY A 144 -4.65 -14.79 -20.29
CA GLY A 144 -3.73 -15.90 -20.39
C GLY A 144 -4.19 -17.02 -21.29
N ARG A 145 -3.70 -18.23 -20.98
CA ARG A 145 -4.14 -19.49 -21.59
C ARG A 145 -4.57 -20.45 -20.50
N ILE A 146 -5.65 -21.19 -20.74
CA ILE A 146 -6.14 -22.22 -19.84
C ILE A 146 -6.20 -23.55 -20.57
N ARG A 147 -5.82 -24.61 -19.87
CA ARG A 147 -5.88 -25.98 -20.36
C ARG A 147 -6.37 -26.89 -19.26
N TYR A 148 -7.26 -27.83 -19.60
CA TYR A 148 -7.81 -28.76 -18.63
C TYR A 148 -7.72 -30.19 -19.16
N ALA A 149 -7.25 -31.12 -18.34
CA ALA A 149 -7.40 -32.55 -18.62
C ALA A 149 -7.44 -33.36 -17.32
N ARG A 150 -8.50 -34.15 -17.17
CA ARG A 150 -8.57 -35.26 -16.21
C ARG A 150 -8.18 -34.83 -14.79
N ASN A 151 -8.90 -33.84 -14.25
CA ASN A 151 -8.70 -33.18 -12.95
C ASN A 151 -7.52 -32.21 -12.82
N LEU A 152 -6.67 -32.07 -13.85
CA LEU A 152 -5.62 -31.06 -13.87
C LEU A 152 -6.07 -29.83 -14.66
N THR A 153 -6.05 -28.66 -14.02
CA THR A 153 -6.17 -27.36 -14.67
C THR A 153 -4.81 -26.67 -14.69
N TYR A 154 -4.38 -26.22 -15.87
CA TYR A 154 -3.19 -25.40 -16.05
C TYR A 154 -3.59 -24.01 -16.55
N ILE A 155 -3.03 -22.95 -15.94
CA ILE A 155 -3.24 -21.56 -16.37
C ILE A 155 -1.89 -20.84 -16.53
N LEU A 156 -1.64 -20.34 -17.73
CA LEU A 156 -0.56 -19.39 -17.99
C LEU A 156 -1.11 -17.97 -17.85
N PHE A 157 -0.58 -17.17 -16.92
CA PHE A 157 -0.94 -15.77 -16.73
C PHE A 157 -0.10 -14.86 -17.62
N TYR A 158 -0.76 -14.14 -18.52
CA TYR A 158 -0.10 -13.07 -19.26
C TYR A 158 0.22 -11.90 -18.36
N ASN A 159 1.35 -11.26 -18.65
CA ASN A 159 1.81 -10.07 -17.94
C ASN A 159 2.02 -10.26 -16.42
N ALA A 160 2.48 -11.44 -16.01
CA ALA A 160 2.80 -11.74 -14.60
C ALA A 160 4.16 -12.43 -14.47
N GLY A 161 4.87 -12.20 -13.37
CA GLY A 161 6.07 -12.93 -12.99
C GLY A 161 5.76 -14.01 -11.94
N HIS A 162 6.74 -14.29 -11.08
CA HIS A 162 6.66 -15.32 -10.03
C HIS A 162 5.49 -15.09 -9.06
N MET A 163 5.32 -13.86 -8.59
CA MET A 163 4.27 -13.48 -7.64
C MET A 163 3.00 -13.04 -8.38
N VAL A 164 2.36 -13.98 -9.08
CA VAL A 164 1.17 -13.71 -9.93
C VAL A 164 0.11 -12.84 -9.24
N PRO A 165 -0.30 -13.08 -7.96
CA PRO A 165 -1.26 -12.21 -7.28
C PRO A 165 -0.78 -10.78 -7.07
N SER A 166 0.53 -10.56 -6.92
CA SER A 166 1.10 -9.22 -6.80
C SER A 166 1.12 -8.49 -8.13
N ASN A 167 1.32 -9.20 -9.25
CA ASN A 167 1.33 -8.59 -10.59
C ASN A 167 -0.08 -8.41 -11.16
N GLN A 168 -0.99 -9.35 -10.88
CA GLN A 168 -2.31 -9.45 -11.49
C GLN A 168 -3.38 -9.84 -10.45
N ALA A 169 -3.62 -8.96 -9.46
CA ALA A 169 -4.50 -9.23 -8.33
C ALA A 169 -5.93 -9.62 -8.74
N ARG A 170 -6.57 -8.85 -9.64
CA ARG A 170 -7.94 -9.13 -10.12
C ARG A 170 -8.05 -10.46 -10.86
N ARG A 171 -7.10 -10.75 -11.75
CA ARG A 171 -7.06 -12.01 -12.51
C ARG A 171 -6.81 -13.20 -11.59
N SER A 172 -5.97 -13.03 -10.56
CA SER A 172 -5.71 -14.08 -9.57
C SER A 172 -6.94 -14.39 -8.71
N GLN A 173 -7.70 -13.37 -8.34
CA GLN A 173 -8.98 -13.55 -7.66
C GLN A 173 -10.01 -14.27 -8.54
N ALA A 174 -10.11 -13.88 -9.83
CA ALA A 174 -10.94 -14.55 -10.81
C ALA A 174 -10.58 -16.04 -10.96
N MET A 175 -9.29 -16.36 -11.08
CA MET A 175 -8.80 -17.74 -11.09
C MET A 175 -9.22 -18.50 -9.82
N LEU A 176 -9.04 -17.91 -8.64
CA LEU A 176 -9.42 -18.56 -7.39
C LEU A 176 -10.91 -18.88 -7.40
N HIS A 177 -11.77 -17.90 -7.71
CA HIS A 177 -13.22 -18.09 -7.78
C HIS A 177 -13.62 -19.17 -8.79
N GLN A 178 -12.98 -19.20 -9.97
CA GLN A 178 -13.18 -20.24 -10.99
C GLN A 178 -12.83 -21.64 -10.44
N PHE A 179 -11.72 -21.76 -9.72
CA PHE A 179 -11.24 -23.05 -9.23
C PHE A 179 -12.09 -23.63 -8.09
N ILE A 180 -12.43 -22.81 -7.09
CA ILE A 180 -13.20 -23.26 -5.93
C ILE A 180 -14.71 -23.33 -6.18
N GLN A 181 -15.14 -23.09 -7.42
CA GLN A 181 -16.54 -23.17 -7.85
C GLN A 181 -17.50 -22.39 -6.95
N LEU A 182 -17.07 -21.21 -6.46
CA LEU A 182 -18.03 -20.27 -5.88
C LEU A 182 -18.97 -19.89 -7.02
N ASN A 183 -20.25 -20.26 -6.89
CA ASN A 183 -21.35 -20.00 -7.82
C ASN A 183 -21.52 -18.48 -8.05
N LEU A 184 -20.63 -17.90 -8.85
CA LEU A 184 -20.95 -16.79 -9.72
C LEU A 184 -21.62 -17.45 -10.92
N THR A 185 -22.89 -17.14 -11.18
CA THR A 185 -23.60 -17.65 -12.36
C THR A 185 -22.77 -17.33 -13.61
N TYR A 186 -22.14 -18.36 -14.17
CA TYR A 186 -21.43 -18.33 -15.44
C TYR A 186 -22.46 -18.50 -16.56
N PRO A 187 -22.70 -17.49 -17.42
CA PRO A 187 -23.25 -17.78 -18.74
C PRO A 187 -22.15 -18.48 -19.54
N ASN A 188 -22.52 -19.55 -20.21
CA ASN A 188 -21.64 -20.33 -21.08
C ASN A 188 -20.78 -19.43 -21.97
N ASN A 189 -19.46 -19.71 -22.00
CA ASN A 189 -18.40 -19.13 -22.86
C ASN A 189 -17.29 -18.29 -22.20
N GLY A 190 -16.94 -18.53 -20.93
CA GLY A 190 -15.65 -18.08 -20.40
C GLY A 190 -15.45 -16.56 -20.35
N THR A 191 -16.51 -15.78 -20.43
CA THR A 191 -16.53 -14.34 -20.18
C THR A 191 -16.95 -14.09 -18.74
N LEU A 192 -16.08 -13.41 -17.98
CA LEU A 192 -16.50 -12.74 -16.76
C LEU A 192 -17.26 -11.48 -17.16
N ASP A 193 -18.59 -11.58 -17.22
CA ASP A 193 -19.46 -10.46 -17.55
C ASP A 193 -19.39 -9.35 -16.48
N ALA A 194 -19.69 -8.14 -16.94
CA ALA A 194 -19.59 -6.83 -16.29
C ALA A 194 -20.24 -6.69 -14.90
N ASP A 195 -20.89 -7.72 -14.35
CA ASP A 195 -21.58 -7.67 -13.06
C ASP A 195 -20.62 -7.76 -11.86
N TYR A 196 -19.51 -8.51 -12.00
CA TYR A 196 -18.43 -8.52 -11.01
C TYR A 196 -17.66 -7.19 -10.99
N SER A 197 -17.43 -6.61 -12.16
CA SER A 197 -16.87 -5.26 -12.29
C SER A 197 -17.75 -4.23 -11.58
N LYS A 198 -19.08 -4.30 -11.73
CA LYS A 198 -20.04 -3.38 -11.08
C LYS A 198 -20.07 -3.50 -9.56
N THR A 199 -19.99 -4.70 -8.98
CA THR A 199 -20.02 -4.87 -7.51
C THR A 199 -18.72 -4.37 -6.87
N ASN A 200 -17.56 -4.67 -7.45
CA ASN A 200 -16.29 -4.12 -6.98
C ASN A 200 -16.16 -2.62 -7.27
N GLN A 201 -16.68 -2.13 -8.39
CA GLN A 201 -16.73 -0.69 -8.69
C GLN A 201 -17.63 0.03 -7.68
N LYS A 202 -18.79 -0.53 -7.32
CA LYS A 202 -19.70 0.04 -6.31
C LYS A 202 -19.08 0.05 -4.92
N SER A 203 -18.30 -0.97 -4.57
CA SER A 203 -17.56 -1.04 -3.31
C SER A 203 -16.40 -0.02 -3.29
N TYR A 204 -15.64 0.08 -4.39
CA TYR A 204 -14.58 1.07 -4.57
C TYR A 204 -15.10 2.51 -4.59
N ASP A 205 -16.22 2.77 -5.25
CA ASP A 205 -16.89 4.07 -5.29
C ASP A 205 -17.48 4.43 -3.93
N SER A 206 -18.00 3.44 -3.17
CA SER A 206 -18.41 3.65 -1.78
C SER A 206 -17.21 4.01 -0.90
N PHE A 207 -16.07 3.32 -1.08
CA PHE A 207 -14.85 3.61 -0.35
C PHE A 207 -14.29 5.00 -0.69
N LYS A 208 -14.32 5.39 -1.97
CA LYS A 208 -13.95 6.74 -2.42
C LYS A 208 -14.87 7.81 -1.86
N LYS A 209 -16.19 7.58 -1.86
CA LYS A 209 -17.17 8.50 -1.25
C LYS A 209 -16.93 8.63 0.25
N MET A 210 -16.67 7.52 0.95
CA MET A 210 -16.35 7.53 2.38
C MET A 210 -15.06 8.31 2.66
N ALA A 211 -14.01 8.08 1.87
CA ALA A 211 -12.75 8.82 1.98
C ALA A 211 -12.94 10.32 1.71
N LEU A 212 -13.75 10.69 0.71
CA LEU A 212 -14.06 12.08 0.38
C LEU A 212 -14.89 12.77 1.50
N VAL A 213 -15.85 12.07 2.10
CA VAL A 213 -16.59 12.58 3.26
C VAL A 213 -15.67 12.78 4.44
N LEU A 214 -14.74 11.85 4.69
CA LEU A 214 -13.78 11.99 5.80
C LEU A 214 -12.85 13.19 5.59
N THR A 215 -12.30 13.36 4.38
CA THR A 215 -11.39 14.49 4.09
C THR A 215 -12.11 15.82 4.17
N THR A 216 -13.34 15.92 3.67
CA THR A 216 -14.15 17.14 3.78
C THR A 216 -14.49 17.49 5.23
N MET A 217 -14.84 16.49 6.07
CA MET A 217 -15.08 16.71 7.50
C MET A 217 -13.83 17.25 8.21
N VAL A 218 -12.65 16.69 7.91
CA VAL A 218 -11.38 17.14 8.50
C VAL A 218 -11.07 18.59 8.09
N VAL A 219 -11.24 18.94 6.82
CA VAL A 219 -11.02 20.31 6.33
C VAL A 219 -11.98 21.31 7.00
N ILE A 220 -13.26 20.97 7.12
CA ILE A 220 -14.25 21.82 7.80
C ILE A 220 -13.88 22.02 9.28
N ALA A 221 -13.43 20.98 9.97
CA ALA A 221 -12.98 21.08 11.35
C ALA A 221 -11.78 22.03 11.49
N PHE A 222 -10.79 21.96 10.60
CA PHE A 222 -9.65 22.88 10.61
C PHE A 222 -10.05 24.33 10.34
N ILE A 223 -10.97 24.57 9.39
CA ILE A 223 -11.48 25.92 9.11
C ILE A 223 -12.24 26.46 10.32
N SER A 224 -13.05 25.62 10.97
CA SER A 224 -13.86 25.98 12.13
C SER A 224 -13.01 26.32 13.36
N ILE A 225 -11.94 25.56 13.58
CA ILE A 225 -10.95 25.81 14.64
C ILE A 225 -10.16 27.09 14.32
N GLY A 226 -9.74 27.29 13.07
CA GLY A 226 -9.05 28.51 12.64
C GLY A 226 -9.92 29.75 12.80
N PHE A 227 -11.21 29.66 12.46
CA PHE A 227 -12.15 30.77 12.56
C PHE A 227 -12.48 31.12 14.02
N THR A 228 -12.68 30.12 14.88
CA THR A 228 -12.85 30.37 16.33
C THR A 228 -11.59 30.98 16.93
N TRP A 229 -10.40 30.53 16.55
CA TRP A 229 -9.15 31.13 17.03
C TRP A 229 -8.97 32.58 16.55
N PHE A 230 -9.33 32.88 15.30
CA PHE A 230 -9.32 34.24 14.76
C PHE A 230 -10.28 35.17 15.52
N LEU A 231 -11.52 34.73 15.79
CA LEU A 231 -12.48 35.49 16.58
C LEU A 231 -12.01 35.73 18.01
N LEU A 232 -11.47 34.70 18.67
CA LEU A 232 -10.89 34.82 20.01
C LEU A 232 -9.71 35.81 20.03
N CYS A 233 -8.86 35.79 19.00
CA CYS A 233 -7.76 36.73 18.86
C CYS A 233 -8.27 38.16 18.68
N LYS A 234 -9.30 38.37 17.84
CA LYS A 234 -9.93 39.67 17.61
C LYS A 234 -10.59 40.23 18.88
N LEU A 235 -11.29 39.39 19.66
CA LEU A 235 -11.87 39.77 20.95
C LEU A 235 -10.79 40.17 21.96
N ARG A 236 -9.68 39.42 22.02
CA ARG A 236 -8.55 39.71 22.92
C ARG A 236 -7.82 41.00 22.54
N VAL A 237 -7.64 41.28 21.25
CA VAL A 237 -7.08 42.55 20.77
C VAL A 237 -8.01 43.71 21.11
N HIS A 238 -9.33 43.54 20.98
CA HIS A 238 -10.29 44.58 21.33
C HIS A 238 -10.28 44.90 22.85
N GLU A 239 -10.21 43.88 23.71
CA GLU A 239 -10.02 44.02 25.16
C GLU A 239 -8.74 44.79 25.51
N ILE A 240 -7.63 44.50 24.82
CA ILE A 240 -6.35 45.20 25.00
C ILE A 240 -6.48 46.67 24.58
N ILE A 241 -7.10 46.95 23.43
CA ILE A 241 -7.31 48.33 22.94
C ILE A 241 -8.17 49.13 23.92
N LEU A 242 -9.28 48.55 24.39
CA LEU A 242 -10.15 49.19 25.39
C LEU A 242 -9.42 49.46 26.71
N SER A 243 -8.55 48.54 27.13
CA SER A 243 -7.70 48.71 28.32
C SER A 243 -6.69 49.85 28.16
N CYS A 244 -6.03 49.94 26.99
CA CYS A 244 -5.13 51.03 26.66
C CYS A 244 -5.86 52.40 26.59
N GLN A 245 -7.08 52.44 26.04
CA GLN A 245 -7.91 53.65 26.01
C GLN A 245 -8.36 54.09 27.41
N ARG A 246 -8.71 53.15 28.30
CA ARG A 246 -9.02 53.47 29.71
C ARG A 246 -7.80 54.03 30.43
N LEU A 247 -6.62 53.45 30.22
CA LEU A 247 -5.37 53.93 30.81
C LEU A 247 -4.97 55.32 30.30
N SER A 248 -5.17 55.62 29.01
CA SER A 248 -4.87 56.95 28.46
C SER A 248 -5.81 58.03 29.00
N LEU A 249 -7.10 57.72 29.15
CA LEU A 249 -8.08 58.62 29.78
C LEU A 249 -7.79 58.83 31.28
N PHE A 250 -7.32 57.79 31.97
CA PHE A 250 -6.90 57.91 33.36
C PHE A 250 -5.69 58.84 33.50
N ARG A 251 -4.70 58.68 32.61
CA ARG A 251 -3.51 59.54 32.55
C ARG A 251 -3.84 60.99 32.21
N SER A 252 -4.79 61.25 31.31
CA SER A 252 -5.19 62.63 30.98
C SER A 252 -5.94 63.31 32.13
N LYS A 253 -6.77 62.55 32.88
CA LYS A 253 -7.41 63.05 34.10
C LYS A 253 -6.38 63.40 35.17
N GLU A 254 -5.40 62.54 35.43
CA GLU A 254 -4.31 62.86 36.36
C GLU A 254 -3.53 64.10 35.94
N GLN A 255 -3.16 64.23 34.66
CA GLN A 255 -2.48 65.43 34.15
C GLN A 255 -3.33 66.69 34.30
N SER A 256 -4.65 66.62 34.11
CA SER A 256 -5.55 67.77 34.32
C SER A 256 -5.65 68.18 35.79
N VAL A 257 -5.66 67.22 36.72
CA VAL A 257 -5.67 67.48 38.16
C VAL A 257 -4.35 68.10 38.62
N VAL A 258 -3.21 67.58 38.12
CA VAL A 258 -1.89 68.15 38.37
C VAL A 258 -1.81 69.58 37.82
N TYR A 259 -2.28 69.81 36.59
CA TYR A 259 -2.26 71.13 35.95
C TYR A 259 -3.14 72.15 36.68
N GLN A 260 -4.33 71.76 37.16
CA GLN A 260 -5.17 72.65 37.98
C GLN A 260 -4.56 72.95 39.35
N ARG A 261 -3.83 72.01 39.95
CA ARG A 261 -3.13 72.21 41.23
C ARG A 261 -1.90 73.10 41.11
N PHE A 262 -1.23 73.10 39.94
CA PHE A 262 -0.18 74.08 39.64
C PHE A 262 -0.75 75.48 39.39
N ARG A 263 -1.89 75.59 38.70
CA ARG A 263 -2.52 76.89 38.43
C ARG A 263 -3.02 77.60 39.70
N SER A 264 -3.42 76.85 40.74
CA SER A 264 -3.80 77.44 42.03
C SER A 264 -2.61 77.89 42.88
N LEU A 265 -1.38 77.54 42.52
CA LEU A 265 -0.17 77.97 43.24
C LEU A 265 0.44 79.26 42.66
N ASP A 266 0.15 79.60 41.39
CA ASP A 266 0.65 80.82 40.75
C ASP A 266 -0.16 82.08 41.14
N ASP A 267 -1.43 81.94 41.54
CA ASP A 267 -2.31 83.06 41.94
C ASP A 267 -2.03 83.62 43.36
N ASP A 268 -1.15 82.98 44.14
CA ASP A 268 -0.82 83.39 45.52
C ASP A 268 0.50 84.21 45.63
N SER A 269 1.05 84.71 44.51
CA SER A 269 2.29 85.49 44.52
C SER A 269 2.07 86.98 44.84
N VAL A 270 1.88 87.30 46.13
CA VAL A 270 1.98 88.67 46.65
C VAL A 270 3.45 89.01 46.93
N ALA A 271 3.90 90.04 46.20
CA ALA A 271 5.07 90.89 46.33
C ALA A 271 5.91 90.82 47.63
N PHE A 272 7.24 90.75 47.45
CA PHE A 272 8.16 91.45 48.35
C PHE A 272 9.32 92.08 47.57
N ASP A 273 9.46 93.38 47.81
CA ASP A 273 10.43 94.31 47.26
C ASP A 273 11.89 93.88 47.47
N GLY A 274 12.72 94.29 46.51
CA GLY A 274 14.16 94.12 46.56
C GLY A 274 14.88 95.15 47.43
N ASP A 275 16.13 94.82 47.76
CA ASP A 275 17.19 95.78 48.04
C ASP A 275 18.54 95.17 47.59
N PRO A 276 19.47 95.95 46.98
CA PRO A 276 20.70 95.44 46.37
C PRO A 276 21.90 95.56 47.33
N SER A 277 23.05 95.04 46.89
CA SER A 277 24.40 95.11 47.50
C SER A 277 24.76 93.98 48.48
N THR A 278 25.48 92.97 47.99
CA THR A 278 26.96 92.87 47.98
C THR A 278 27.40 91.75 47.05
#